data_AF-A0A9Q0URE0-F1
#
_entry.id   AF-A0A9Q0URE0-F1
#
_cell.length_a   1.000
_cell.length_b   1.000
_cell.length_c   1.000
_cell.angle_alpha   90.00
_cell.angle_beta   90.00
_cell.angle_gamma   90.00
#
_symmetry.space_group_name_H-M   'P 1'
#
loop_
_entity.id
_entity.type
_entity.pdbx_description
1 polymer ?
#
loop_
_entity_poly.entity_id
_entity_poly.type
_entity_poly.pdbx_seq_one_letter_code
_entity_poly.pdbx_strand_id
1 'polypeptide(L)'
;MMKLIFLGSSFSIVWYIRRHKLVRRSYDKDHDTFRHYFIVLPCLLLALLIHEKFTFRMVMWTFSLYLEAVAILPQLVLLQRTRNIDNLTGQYVFLLGAYRALYILNWVYRYFTEPHYVHWITWISGLIQTLLYADFFYYYFQSWKNNVKLELPA
;
A
#
# COMPACT_ATOMS: atom_id res chain seq x y z
N MET A 1 -9.10 -16.03 -12.72
CA MET A 1 -8.41 -15.14 -13.67
C MET A 1 -7.72 -13.94 -13.01
N MET A 2 -8.43 -13.05 -12.31
CA MET A 2 -7.84 -11.83 -11.71
C MET A 2 -6.58 -12.07 -10.86
N LYS A 3 -6.57 -13.11 -10.01
CA LYS A 3 -5.38 -13.44 -9.19
C LYS A 3 -4.14 -13.78 -10.02
N LEU A 4 -4.30 -14.47 -11.16
CA LEU A 4 -3.19 -14.82 -12.06
C LEU A 4 -2.66 -13.58 -12.80
N ILE A 5 -3.56 -12.69 -13.22
CA ILE A 5 -3.18 -11.42 -13.85
C ILE A 5 -2.39 -10.57 -12.86
N PHE A 6 -2.85 -10.47 -11.62
CA PHE A 6 -2.18 -9.67 -10.58
C PHE A 6 -0.80 -10.21 -10.22
N LEU A 7 -0.66 -11.53 -10.11
CA LEU A 7 0.64 -12.17 -9.87
C LEU A 7 1.57 -12.02 -11.07
N GLY A 8 1.06 -12.20 -12.30
CA GLY A 8 1.82 -12.05 -13.54
C GLY A 8 2.32 -10.64 -13.76
N SER A 9 1.47 -9.62 -13.54
CA SER A 9 1.86 -8.21 -13.67
C SER A 9 2.87 -7.81 -12.59
N SER A 10 2.65 -8.21 -11.33
CA SER A 10 3.59 -7.92 -10.23
C SER A 10 4.97 -8.53 -10.48
N PHE A 11 5.02 -9.78 -10.94
CA PHE A 11 6.29 -10.43 -11.29
C PHE A 11 6.98 -9.75 -12.46
N SER A 12 6.21 -9.35 -13.48
CA SER A 12 6.72 -8.63 -14.64
C SER A 12 7.34 -7.29 -14.25
N ILE A 13 6.70 -6.51 -13.37
CA ILE A 13 7.23 -5.25 -12.86
C ILE A 13 8.57 -5.46 -12.15
N VAL A 14 8.64 -6.44 -11.23
CA VAL A 14 9.89 -6.75 -10.51
C VAL A 14 10.99 -7.20 -11.46
N TRP A 15 10.65 -8.00 -12.47
CA TRP A 15 11.60 -8.44 -13.49
C TRP A 15 12.11 -7.27 -14.32
N TYR A 16 11.24 -6.37 -14.77
CA TYR A 16 11.63 -5.18 -15.52
C TYR A 16 12.57 -4.28 -14.72
N ILE A 17 12.27 -4.03 -13.45
CA ILE A 17 13.11 -3.18 -12.58
C ILE A 17 14.49 -3.83 -12.35
N ARG A 18 14.56 -5.15 -12.11
CA ARG A 18 15.83 -5.81 -11.77
C ARG A 18 16.68 -6.24 -12.95
N ARG A 19 16.08 -6.69 -14.05
CA ARG A 19 16.79 -7.38 -15.16
C ARG A 19 16.86 -6.54 -16.43
N HIS A 20 15.93 -5.63 -16.67
CA HIS A 20 15.92 -4.87 -17.93
C HIS A 20 16.99 -3.76 -17.93
N LYS A 21 17.92 -3.79 -18.89
CA LYS A 21 19.11 -2.90 -18.94
C LYS A 21 18.77 -1.42 -18.93
N LEU A 22 17.67 -1.01 -19.57
CA LEU A 22 17.25 0.39 -19.67
C LEU A 22 16.62 0.89 -18.36
N VAL A 23 15.71 0.10 -17.76
CA VAL A 23 14.98 0.47 -16.55
C VAL A 23 15.88 0.39 -15.31
N ARG A 24 16.80 -0.56 -15.28
CA ARG A 24 17.79 -0.69 -14.20
C ARG A 24 18.75 0.50 -14.13
N ARG A 25 19.00 1.18 -15.27
CA ARG A 25 19.87 2.37 -15.32
C ARG A 25 19.19 3.63 -14.80
N SER A 26 17.87 3.74 -14.98
CA SER A 26 17.04 4.80 -14.40
C SER A 26 16.55 4.51 -12.98
N TYR A 27 16.79 3.29 -12.47
CA TYR A 27 16.52 2.94 -11.07
C TYR A 27 17.59 3.53 -10.15
N ASP A 28 17.19 4.54 -9.39
CA ASP A 28 18.05 5.20 -8.41
C ASP A 28 18.03 4.44 -7.08
N LYS A 29 19.11 3.68 -6.85
CA LYS A 29 19.25 2.80 -5.68
C LYS A 29 19.51 3.60 -4.40
N ASP A 30 20.03 4.84 -4.50
CA ASP A 30 20.43 5.63 -3.34
C ASP A 30 19.21 6.20 -2.61
N HIS A 31 18.13 6.48 -3.34
CA HIS A 31 16.88 6.94 -2.76
C HIS A 31 15.99 5.81 -2.18
N ASP A 32 16.10 4.58 -2.70
CA ASP A 32 15.36 3.38 -2.23
C ASP A 32 16.09 2.63 -1.09
N THR A 33 16.40 3.34 -0.01
CA THR A 33 17.05 2.79 1.19
C THR A 33 16.06 2.21 2.21
N PHE A 34 14.77 2.08 1.85
CA PHE A 34 13.76 1.58 2.77
C PHE A 34 13.95 0.08 3.04
N ARG A 35 14.30 -0.26 4.29
CA ARG A 35 14.51 -1.65 4.69
C ARG A 35 13.15 -2.33 4.89
N HIS A 36 12.67 -2.99 3.83
CA HIS A 36 11.41 -3.74 3.82
C HIS A 36 11.25 -4.75 4.98
N TYR A 37 12.35 -5.25 5.55
CA TYR A 37 12.33 -6.08 6.76
C TYR A 37 11.63 -5.42 7.96
N PHE A 38 11.72 -4.10 8.11
CA PHE A 38 11.02 -3.36 9.18
C PHE A 38 9.51 -3.35 9.01
N ILE A 39 8.99 -3.66 7.83
CA ILE A 39 7.56 -3.81 7.59
C ILE A 39 7.17 -5.28 7.74
N VAL A 40 7.93 -6.18 7.09
CA VAL A 40 7.58 -7.60 7.02
C VAL A 40 7.64 -8.28 8.40
N LEU A 41 8.67 -8.01 9.21
CA LEU A 41 8.82 -8.64 10.53
C LEU A 41 7.69 -8.25 11.50
N PRO A 42 7.37 -6.95 11.70
CA PRO A 42 6.24 -6.57 12.55
C PRO A 42 4.91 -7.10 12.05
N CYS A 43 4.64 -7.09 10.73
CA CYS A 43 3.40 -7.66 10.18
C CYS A 43 3.28 -9.16 10.45
N LEU A 44 4.39 -9.90 10.35
CA LEU A 44 4.41 -11.33 10.62
C LEU A 44 4.20 -11.63 12.11
N LEU A 45 4.84 -10.86 13.00
CA LEU A 45 4.62 -10.96 14.44
C LEU A 45 3.18 -10.60 14.81
N LEU A 46 2.63 -9.51 14.28
CA LEU A 46 1.23 -9.12 14.48
C LEU A 46 0.26 -10.18 13.97
N ALA A 47 0.52 -10.80 12.82
CA ALA A 47 -0.32 -11.88 12.30
C ALA A 47 -0.26 -13.15 13.15
N LEU A 48 0.87 -13.43 13.80
CA LEU A 48 1.01 -14.54 14.73
C LEU A 48 0.34 -14.27 16.09
N LEU A 49 0.38 -13.02 16.57
CA LEU A 49 -0.22 -12.63 17.85
C LEU A 49 -1.73 -12.36 17.75
N ILE A 50 -2.17 -11.69 16.68
CA ILE A 50 -3.53 -11.21 16.49
C ILE A 50 -4.11 -11.88 15.23
N HIS A 51 -4.72 -13.04 15.43
CA HIS A 51 -5.39 -13.83 14.39
C HIS A 51 -6.76 -14.32 14.87
N GLU A 52 -7.71 -14.49 13.96
CA GLU A 52 -9.06 -15.01 14.30
C GLU A 52 -9.02 -16.50 14.68
N LYS A 53 -8.18 -17.30 14.01
CA LYS A 53 -7.99 -18.73 14.27
C LYS A 53 -6.55 -19.13 14.04
N PHE A 54 -5.97 -19.97 14.91
CA PHE A 54 -4.59 -20.44 14.76
C PHE A 54 -4.48 -21.58 13.73
N THR A 55 -4.95 -21.31 12.52
CA THR A 55 -4.76 -22.18 11.35
C THR A 55 -3.78 -21.48 10.42
N PHE A 56 -2.84 -22.23 9.85
CA PHE A 56 -1.84 -21.71 8.91
C PHE A 56 -2.45 -20.82 7.81
N ARG A 57 -3.58 -21.26 7.23
CA ARG A 57 -4.32 -20.49 6.22
C ARG A 57 -4.80 -19.12 6.73
N MET A 58 -5.30 -19.07 7.95
CA MET A 58 -5.85 -17.84 8.54
C MET A 58 -4.72 -16.88 8.91
N VAL A 59 -3.63 -17.38 9.50
CA VAL A 59 -2.44 -16.60 9.81
C VAL A 59 -1.84 -15.99 8.55
N MET A 60 -1.69 -16.78 7.46
CA MET A 60 -1.22 -16.26 6.18
C MET A 60 -2.17 -15.21 5.58
N TRP A 61 -3.48 -15.41 5.73
CA TRP A 61 -4.48 -14.45 5.25
C TRP A 61 -4.41 -13.14 6.03
N THR A 62 -4.38 -13.19 7.37
CA THR A 62 -4.21 -12.02 8.24
C THR A 62 -2.87 -11.32 7.98
N PHE A 63 -1.79 -12.09 7.78
CA PHE A 63 -0.49 -11.54 7.38
C PHE A 63 -0.57 -10.78 6.05
N SER A 64 -1.23 -11.35 5.04
CA SER A 64 -1.38 -10.69 3.74
C SER A 64 -2.13 -9.36 3.88
N LEU A 65 -3.11 -9.31 4.79
CA LEU A 65 -3.93 -8.14 5.03
C LEU A 65 -3.15 -7.02 5.72
N TYR A 66 -2.42 -7.35 6.79
CA TYR A 66 -1.56 -6.39 7.47
C TYR A 66 -0.45 -5.89 6.55
N LEU A 67 0.21 -6.79 5.82
CA LEU A 67 1.27 -6.42 4.88
C LEU A 67 0.74 -5.49 3.80
N GLU A 68 -0.45 -5.74 3.26
CA GLU A 68 -1.08 -4.89 2.24
C GLU A 68 -1.35 -3.46 2.72
N ALA A 69 -1.72 -3.28 4.00
CA ALA A 69 -1.95 -1.96 4.57
C ALA A 69 -0.68 -1.08 4.57
N VAL A 70 0.49 -1.69 4.78
CA VAL A 70 1.78 -1.00 4.94
C VAL A 70 2.71 -1.14 3.74
N ALA A 71 2.42 -2.03 2.80
CA ALA A 71 3.25 -2.29 1.61
C ALA A 71 3.41 -1.07 0.70
N ILE A 72 2.52 -0.07 0.81
CA ILE A 72 2.62 1.17 0.05
C ILE A 72 3.63 2.17 0.64
N LEU A 73 4.00 2.03 1.93
CA LEU A 73 4.89 2.97 2.62
C LEU A 73 6.22 3.23 1.89
N PRO A 74 6.97 2.22 1.40
CA PRO A 74 8.24 2.48 0.71
C PRO A 74 8.05 3.36 -0.53
N GLN A 75 6.97 3.15 -1.27
CA GLN A 75 6.65 3.95 -2.45
C GLN A 75 6.31 5.39 -2.08
N LEU A 76 5.55 5.60 -0.99
CA LEU A 76 5.23 6.94 -0.49
C LEU A 76 6.49 7.68 0.00
N VAL A 77 7.36 6.98 0.74
CA VAL A 77 8.65 7.52 1.22
C VAL A 77 9.57 7.89 0.06
N LEU A 78 9.60 7.08 -0.99
CA LEU A 78 10.36 7.39 -2.20
C LEU A 78 9.85 8.68 -2.85
N LEU A 79 8.53 8.83 -3.02
CA LEU A 79 7.94 10.05 -3.59
C LEU A 79 8.23 11.30 -2.77
N GLN A 80 8.25 11.16 -1.45
CA GLN A 80 8.63 12.23 -0.53
C GLN A 80 10.09 12.63 -0.67
N ARG A 81 11.00 11.64 -0.83
CA ARG A 81 12.44 11.89 -0.98
C ARG A 81 12.82 12.50 -2.32
N THR A 82 12.21 12.01 -3.40
CA THR A 82 12.50 12.50 -4.76
C THR A 82 12.01 13.94 -4.95
N ARG A 83 11.01 14.39 -4.16
CA ARG A 83 10.44 15.76 -4.18
C ARG A 83 9.97 16.25 -5.56
N ASN A 84 9.92 15.35 -6.54
CA ASN A 84 9.46 15.57 -7.90
C ASN A 84 8.44 14.49 -8.20
N ILE A 85 7.17 14.88 -8.28
CA ILE A 85 6.08 13.96 -8.56
C ILE A 85 5.66 14.22 -9.99
N ASP A 86 6.05 13.32 -10.88
CA ASP A 86 5.53 13.31 -12.24
C ASP A 86 4.01 13.17 -12.21
N ASN A 87 3.31 13.87 -13.11
CA ASN A 87 1.85 13.81 -13.23
C ASN A 87 1.34 12.36 -13.34
N LEU A 88 2.08 11.49 -14.04
CA LEU A 88 1.73 10.07 -14.18
C LEU A 88 1.74 9.34 -12.83
N THR A 89 2.74 9.63 -11.98
CA THR A 89 2.87 9.00 -10.67
C THR A 89 1.81 9.52 -9.69
N GLY A 90 1.50 10.82 -9.75
CA GLY A 90 0.39 11.40 -9.00
C GLY A 90 -0.96 10.78 -9.37
N GLN A 91 -1.26 10.61 -10.66
CA GLN A 91 -2.47 9.93 -11.14
C GLN A 91 -2.52 8.45 -10.72
N TYR A 92 -1.39 7.75 -10.77
CA TYR A 92 -1.30 6.36 -10.32
C TYR A 92 -1.67 6.23 -8.83
N VAL A 93 -1.07 7.05 -7.97
CA VAL A 93 -1.37 7.02 -6.53
C VAL A 93 -2.82 7.43 -6.25
N PHE A 94 -3.33 8.42 -6.98
CA PHE A 94 -4.74 8.83 -6.88
C PHE A 94 -5.70 7.70 -7.22
N LEU A 95 -5.51 7.01 -8.35
CA LEU A 95 -6.35 5.88 -8.77
C LEU A 95 -6.24 4.71 -7.78
N LEU A 96 -5.04 4.45 -7.24
CA LEU A 96 -4.82 3.43 -6.23
C LEU A 96 -5.58 3.75 -4.94
N GLY A 97 -5.57 5.00 -4.50
CA GLY A 97 -6.35 5.49 -3.36
C GLY A 97 -7.86 5.42 -3.60
N ALA A 98 -8.33 5.82 -4.78
CA ALA A 98 -9.74 5.75 -5.16
C ALA A 98 -10.27 4.31 -5.17
N TYR A 99 -9.49 3.38 -5.74
CA TYR A 99 -9.78 1.94 -5.68
C TYR A 99 -9.99 1.45 -4.23
N ARG A 100 -9.17 1.92 -3.29
CA ARG A 100 -9.30 1.55 -1.86
C ARG A 100 -10.53 2.16 -1.20
N ALA A 101 -10.82 3.43 -1.46
CA ALA A 101 -12.03 4.07 -0.95
C ALA A 101 -13.30 3.32 -1.38
N LEU A 102 -13.35 2.87 -2.64
CA LEU A 102 -14.44 2.05 -3.15
C LEU A 102 -14.55 0.69 -2.44
N TYR A 103 -13.43 0.08 -2.04
CA TYR A 103 -13.45 -1.16 -1.25
C TYR A 103 -14.06 -0.96 0.13
N ILE A 104 -13.78 0.15 0.80
CA ILE A 104 -14.36 0.46 2.11
C ILE A 104 -15.86 0.70 1.98
N LEU A 105 -16.28 1.46 0.97
CA LEU A 105 -17.70 1.65 0.67
C LEU A 105 -18.39 0.30 0.38
N ASN A 106 -17.72 -0.62 -0.32
CA ASN A 106 -18.23 -1.97 -0.52
C ASN A 106 -18.36 -2.74 0.80
N TRP A 107 -17.41 -2.65 1.73
CA TRP A 107 -17.53 -3.30 3.04
C TRP A 107 -18.65 -2.72 3.88
N VAL A 108 -18.84 -1.40 3.86
CA VAL A 108 -19.97 -0.72 4.52
C VAL A 108 -21.29 -1.23 3.94
N TYR A 109 -21.40 -1.30 2.61
CA TYR A 109 -22.59 -1.85 1.95
C TYR A 109 -22.85 -3.31 2.35
N ARG A 110 -21.82 -4.16 2.35
CA ARG A 110 -21.94 -5.58 2.74
C ARG A 110 -22.30 -5.75 4.21
N TYR A 111 -21.82 -4.88 5.10
CA TYR A 111 -22.21 -4.90 6.52
C TYR A 111 -23.70 -4.63 6.72
N PHE A 112 -24.30 -3.75 5.92
CA PHE A 112 -25.75 -3.48 5.99
C PHE A 112 -26.62 -4.54 5.31
N THR A 113 -26.08 -5.27 4.34
CA THR A 113 -26.87 -6.20 3.49
C THR A 113 -26.69 -7.68 3.87
N GLU A 114 -25.55 -8.07 4.45
CA GLU A 114 -25.27 -9.45 4.85
C GLU A 114 -25.34 -9.61 6.38
N PRO A 115 -26.29 -10.39 6.93
CA PRO A 115 -26.31 -10.68 8.37
C PRO A 115 -25.07 -11.51 8.76
N HIS A 116 -24.35 -11.07 9.80
CA HIS A 116 -23.10 -11.66 10.36
C HIS A 116 -21.79 -11.39 9.60
N TYR A 117 -21.74 -10.44 8.65
CA TYR A 117 -20.47 -10.09 8.00
C TYR A 117 -19.63 -9.08 8.82
N VAL A 118 -18.91 -9.56 9.84
CA VAL A 118 -18.03 -8.72 10.68
C VAL A 118 -16.63 -9.32 10.80
N HIS A 119 -15.78 -9.09 9.80
CA HIS A 119 -14.34 -9.34 9.88
C HIS A 119 -13.63 -8.11 10.44
N TRP A 120 -13.63 -7.95 11.76
CA TRP A 120 -13.05 -6.78 12.42
C TRP A 120 -11.58 -6.50 12.01
N ILE A 121 -10.79 -7.55 11.72
CA ILE A 121 -9.42 -7.43 11.22
C ILE A 121 -9.38 -6.69 9.87
N THR A 122 -10.32 -6.96 8.97
CA THR A 122 -10.35 -6.28 7.66
C THR A 122 -10.71 -4.81 7.77
N TRP A 123 -11.62 -4.48 8.70
CA TRP A 123 -11.99 -3.11 8.97
C TRP A 123 -10.84 -2.31 9.57
N ILE A 124 -10.14 -2.85 10.57
CA ILE A 124 -8.99 -2.18 11.19
C ILE A 124 -7.85 -1.98 10.18
N SER A 125 -7.47 -3.05 9.45
CA SER A 125 -6.39 -2.98 8.48
C SER A 125 -6.71 -2.00 7.35
N GLY A 126 -7.95 -2.00 6.86
CA GLY A 126 -8.40 -1.05 5.84
C GLY A 126 -8.47 0.39 6.35
N LEU A 127 -8.85 0.61 7.61
CA LEU A 127 -8.84 1.93 8.22
C LEU A 127 -7.41 2.48 8.35
N ILE A 128 -6.46 1.66 8.83
CA ILE A 128 -5.04 2.03 8.89
C ILE A 128 -4.52 2.39 7.50
N GLN A 129 -4.83 1.55 6.49
CA GLN A 129 -4.42 1.80 5.12
C GLN A 129 -4.99 3.13 4.60
N THR A 130 -6.24 3.44 4.90
CA THR A 130 -6.91 4.67 4.46
C THR A 130 -6.31 5.90 5.12
N LEU A 131 -5.99 5.82 6.41
CA LEU A 131 -5.30 6.90 7.12
C LEU A 131 -3.94 7.18 6.51
N LEU A 132 -3.16 6.15 6.15
CA LEU A 132 -1.88 6.32 5.47
C LEU A 132 -2.02 7.01 4.11
N TYR A 133 -3.03 6.64 3.31
CA TYR A 133 -3.33 7.34 2.06
C TYR A 133 -3.80 8.77 2.29
N ALA A 134 -4.68 9.00 3.26
CA ALA A 134 -5.21 10.31 3.58
C ALA A 134 -4.11 11.28 4.05
N ASP A 135 -3.19 10.81 4.89
CA ASP A 135 -2.01 11.56 5.33
C ASP A 135 -1.15 11.96 4.13
N PHE A 136 -0.83 11.01 3.24
CA PHE A 136 -0.10 11.30 2.01
C PHE A 136 -0.84 12.32 1.12
N PHE A 137 -2.14 12.12 0.88
CA PHE A 137 -2.93 13.03 0.03
C PHE A 137 -3.02 14.43 0.65
N TYR A 138 -3.12 14.54 1.97
CA TYR A 138 -3.14 15.81 2.66
C TYR A 138 -1.86 16.62 2.37
N TYR A 139 -0.69 16.03 2.60
CA TYR A 139 0.59 16.68 2.30
C TYR A 139 0.79 16.93 0.79
N TYR A 140 0.33 16.00 -0.05
CA TYR A 140 0.38 16.15 -1.50
C TYR A 140 -0.45 17.34 -2.00
N PHE A 141 -1.71 17.45 -1.58
CA PHE A 141 -2.58 18.58 -1.95
C PHE A 141 -2.06 19.90 -1.38
N GLN A 142 -1.52 19.90 -0.16
CA GLN A 142 -0.92 21.09 0.45
C GLN A 142 0.30 21.58 -0.34
N SER A 143 1.17 20.66 -0.75
CA SER A 143 2.34 20.94 -1.60
C SER A 143 1.93 21.44 -2.99
N TRP A 144 0.95 20.78 -3.61
CA TRP A 144 0.43 21.15 -4.93
C TRP A 144 -0.23 22.55 -4.93
N LYS A 145 -1.11 22.83 -3.96
CA LYS A 145 -1.82 24.11 -3.87
C LYS A 145 -0.88 25.28 -3.64
N ASN A 146 0.18 25.08 -2.87
CA ASN A 146 1.15 26.13 -2.56
C ASN A 146 2.25 26.28 -3.62
N ASN A 147 2.34 25.37 -4.61
CA ASN A 147 3.54 25.20 -5.45
C ASN A 147 4.84 25.07 -4.62
N VAL A 148 4.72 24.60 -3.38
CA VAL A 148 5.86 24.42 -2.46
C VAL A 148 6.24 22.95 -2.46
N LYS A 149 7.53 22.66 -2.33
CA LYS A 149 8.06 21.30 -2.32
C LYS A 149 7.40 20.48 -1.19
N LEU A 150 7.12 19.21 -1.47
CA LEU A 150 6.49 18.31 -0.53
C LEU A 150 7.47 17.99 0.59
N GLU A 151 7.26 18.59 1.76
CA GLU A 151 8.01 18.34 2.98
C GLU A 151 7.05 17.73 4.01
N LEU A 152 7.32 16.49 4.41
CA LEU A 152 6.71 15.94 5.62
C LEU A 152 7.39 16.53 6.85
N PRO A 153 6.68 16.68 7.98
CA PRO A 153 7.35 16.83 9.27
C PRO A 153 8.25 15.61 9.52
N ALA A 154 9.50 15.88 9.86
CA ALA A 154 10.52 14.87 10.18
C ALA A 154 10.19 14.11 11.47
#